data_AF-A0A3B0ULE5-F1
#
_entry.id   AF-A0A3B0ULE5-F1
#
_cell.length_a   1.000
_cell.length_b   1.000
_cell.length_c   1.000
_cell.angle_alpha   90.00
_cell.angle_beta   90.00
_cell.angle_gamma   90.00
#
_symmetry.space_group_name_H-M   'P 1'
#
loop_
_entity.id
_entity.type
_entity.pdbx_description
1 polymer ?
#
loop_
_entity_poly.entity_id
_entity_poly.type
_entity_poly.pdbx_seq_one_letter_code
_entity_poly.pdbx_strand_id
1 'polypeptide(L)'
;AQINGRLNKLNEDFPNKINDVEWQNNNAPYIGNLFLGHVRYGTFGKNSIESVHPFLRQSNWMHKSLIVAGNFNMTNSPKLFNDLIEIGQHPKEMTDTVTVMEKIGHFIDDEVASLYKKIKEEGINKKEASPLIEKRINIKKILKKSAKNWDGGYAMAGLLGHGDAFVLRDPAGIRPAFYYIDDEVIVVASERPVIQTVFNVAIKDVKEIDRGHALIIKRNGHVSMDKIKEPLPQKSCSFERIYFSRGSDADIYTERKNLGKFVFPQVLKKINEDIKNTVFSFIPNTAETSFFGMREAAEDFLNLQKAKIILKGQRSLSVEKVKEILAERPRIEKLAIKDAKLRTFIADDNSRDDLVAHIYDVTYGIVKPTDNLVIIDDSIVRGTTLKQSIIKILDRLSPKKIVIVSSAPQIRYPDCYGIDMAKLGDFIAFRAALALLQETQQ
;
A
#
# COMPACT_ATOMS: atom_id res chain seq x y z
N ALA A 1 -18.94 -12.28 -14.51
CA ALA A 1 -20.25 -12.83 -14.94
C ALA A 1 -20.27 -14.37 -15.01
N GLN A 2 -19.21 -15.06 -15.47
CA GLN A 2 -19.27 -16.51 -15.71
C GLN A 2 -19.21 -17.42 -14.45
N ILE A 3 -18.50 -17.03 -13.37
CA ILE A 3 -18.40 -17.83 -12.13
C ILE A 3 -19.73 -17.83 -11.37
N ASN A 4 -20.25 -16.64 -11.05
CA ASN A 4 -21.51 -16.51 -10.32
C ASN A 4 -22.68 -17.17 -11.07
N GLY A 5 -22.70 -17.12 -12.41
CA GLY A 5 -23.73 -17.82 -13.19
C GLY A 5 -23.73 -19.34 -12.98
N ARG A 6 -22.55 -19.97 -12.91
CA ARG A 6 -22.45 -21.42 -12.65
C ARG A 6 -22.89 -21.80 -11.24
N LEU A 7 -22.49 -21.00 -10.24
CA LEU A 7 -22.90 -21.22 -8.85
C LEU A 7 -24.39 -20.98 -8.65
N ASN A 8 -24.94 -19.91 -9.23
CA ASN A 8 -26.37 -19.61 -9.14
C ASN A 8 -27.20 -20.72 -9.80
N LYS A 9 -26.79 -21.20 -10.98
CA LYS A 9 -27.47 -22.33 -11.62
C LYS A 9 -27.42 -23.59 -10.75
N LEU A 10 -26.29 -23.89 -10.12
CA LEU A 10 -26.18 -25.02 -9.20
C LEU A 10 -27.16 -24.89 -8.02
N ASN A 11 -27.31 -23.67 -7.48
CA ASN A 11 -28.27 -23.38 -6.41
C ASN A 11 -29.72 -23.49 -6.87
N GLU A 12 -30.03 -23.10 -8.11
CA GLU A 12 -31.35 -23.29 -8.73
C GLU A 12 -31.68 -24.77 -8.97
N ASP A 13 -30.70 -25.55 -9.45
CA ASP A 13 -30.85 -26.99 -9.71
C ASP A 13 -30.95 -27.78 -8.38
N PHE A 14 -30.29 -27.32 -7.31
CA PHE A 14 -30.23 -28.00 -6.01
C PHE A 14 -30.54 -27.05 -4.82
N PRO A 15 -31.77 -26.53 -4.70
CA PRO A 15 -32.11 -25.52 -3.70
C PRO A 15 -31.98 -26.02 -2.25
N ASN A 16 -32.23 -27.31 -2.03
CA ASN A 16 -32.10 -27.94 -0.70
C ASN A 16 -30.63 -28.13 -0.27
N LYS A 17 -29.66 -27.84 -1.14
CA LYS A 17 -28.21 -28.01 -0.90
C LYS A 17 -27.46 -26.70 -0.70
N ILE A 18 -28.16 -25.56 -0.72
CA ILE A 18 -27.58 -24.21 -0.55
C ILE A 18 -26.89 -24.02 0.82
N ASN A 19 -27.29 -24.77 1.84
CA ASN A 19 -26.67 -24.70 3.18
C ASN A 19 -25.89 -25.99 3.55
N ASP A 20 -25.75 -26.94 2.63
CA ASP A 20 -25.04 -28.19 2.84
C ASP A 20 -23.58 -28.03 2.42
N VAL A 21 -22.72 -27.66 3.38
CA VAL A 21 -21.30 -27.34 3.15
C VAL A 21 -20.52 -28.53 2.60
N GLU A 22 -20.80 -29.75 3.08
CA GLU A 22 -20.12 -30.95 2.60
C GLU A 22 -20.52 -31.26 1.15
N TRP A 23 -21.80 -31.18 0.83
CA TRP A 23 -22.26 -31.34 -0.54
C TRP A 23 -21.67 -30.28 -1.46
N GLN A 24 -21.62 -29.02 -1.02
CA GLN A 24 -21.04 -27.93 -1.79
C GLN A 24 -19.56 -28.12 -2.06
N ASN A 25 -18.77 -28.49 -1.05
CA ASN A 25 -17.35 -28.78 -1.24
C ASN A 25 -17.07 -29.89 -2.27
N ASN A 26 -17.98 -30.86 -2.38
CA ASN A 26 -17.83 -31.99 -3.30
C ASN A 26 -18.40 -31.75 -4.71
N ASN A 27 -19.36 -30.81 -4.87
CA ASN A 27 -20.14 -30.68 -6.10
C ASN A 27 -20.09 -29.27 -6.73
N ALA A 28 -19.82 -28.24 -5.94
CA ALA A 28 -19.79 -26.87 -6.43
C ALA A 28 -18.41 -26.48 -6.96
N PRO A 29 -18.30 -25.97 -8.20
CA PRO A 29 -17.02 -25.56 -8.75
C PRO A 29 -16.51 -24.30 -8.02
N TYR A 30 -15.19 -24.16 -7.92
CA TYR A 30 -14.51 -22.98 -7.34
C TYR A 30 -14.68 -22.77 -5.83
N ILE A 31 -15.45 -23.61 -5.13
CA ILE A 31 -15.51 -23.59 -3.67
C ILE A 31 -14.21 -24.18 -3.11
N GLY A 32 -13.68 -23.53 -2.08
CA GLY A 32 -12.49 -23.96 -1.36
C GLY A 32 -12.41 -23.29 0.00
N ASN A 33 -11.61 -23.86 0.90
CA ASN A 33 -11.39 -23.32 2.24
C ASN A 33 -10.14 -22.42 2.31
N LEU A 34 -9.40 -22.31 1.20
CA LEU A 34 -8.10 -21.66 1.13
C LEU A 34 -8.06 -20.76 -0.10
N PHE A 35 -7.84 -19.46 0.14
CA PHE A 35 -7.82 -18.45 -0.91
C PHE A 35 -6.52 -17.66 -0.83
N LEU A 36 -5.91 -17.42 -2.00
CA LEU A 36 -4.76 -16.53 -2.15
C LEU A 36 -5.05 -15.54 -3.28
N GLY A 37 -5.18 -14.28 -2.91
CA GLY A 37 -5.46 -13.19 -3.83
C GLY A 37 -4.30 -12.21 -3.91
N HIS A 38 -4.16 -11.55 -5.06
CA HIS A 38 -3.20 -10.47 -5.25
C HIS A 38 -3.75 -9.42 -6.19
N VAL A 39 -3.51 -8.15 -5.86
CA VAL A 39 -3.75 -7.02 -6.75
C VAL A 39 -2.40 -6.44 -7.12
N ARG A 40 -2.04 -6.49 -8.41
CA ARG A 40 -0.74 -6.02 -8.88
C ARG A 40 -0.81 -4.54 -9.22
N TYR A 41 0.07 -3.77 -8.59
CA TYR A 41 0.51 -2.49 -9.13
C TYR A 41 1.58 -2.77 -10.18
N GLY A 42 1.43 -2.26 -11.40
CA GLY A 42 2.37 -2.51 -12.50
C GLY A 42 3.73 -1.88 -12.23
N THR A 43 4.60 -2.60 -11.52
CA THR A 43 6.04 -2.31 -11.40
C THR A 43 6.76 -2.65 -12.72
N PHE A 44 8.08 -2.46 -12.77
CA PHE A 44 8.95 -2.88 -13.87
C PHE A 44 8.50 -4.21 -14.52
N GLY A 45 7.88 -4.12 -15.71
CA GLY A 45 7.31 -5.25 -16.42
C GLY A 45 6.14 -4.83 -17.31
N LYS A 46 5.89 -5.56 -18.39
CA LYS A 46 4.74 -5.27 -19.28
C LYS A 46 3.43 -5.60 -18.56
N ASN A 47 2.34 -4.95 -18.97
CA ASN A 47 0.98 -5.31 -18.55
C ASN A 47 0.58 -6.63 -19.24
N SER A 48 1.07 -7.75 -18.72
CA SER A 48 0.82 -9.08 -19.25
C SER A 48 0.21 -9.98 -18.18
N ILE A 49 -0.60 -10.96 -18.61
CA ILE A 49 -1.25 -11.92 -17.71
C ILE A 49 -0.20 -12.80 -17.03
N GLU A 50 0.91 -13.09 -17.71
CA GLU A 50 2.02 -13.90 -17.22
C GLU A 50 2.74 -13.26 -16.04
N SER A 51 2.55 -11.95 -15.85
CA SER A 51 3.18 -11.17 -14.79
C SER A 51 2.26 -10.94 -13.58
N VAL A 52 1.06 -11.53 -13.55
CA VAL A 52 0.12 -11.39 -12.42
C VAL A 52 0.27 -12.55 -11.44
N HIS A 53 0.35 -12.22 -10.15
CA HIS A 53 0.31 -13.21 -9.08
C HIS A 53 -1.12 -13.75 -8.91
N PRO A 54 -1.30 -14.92 -8.26
CA PRO A 54 -0.27 -15.81 -7.70
C PRO A 54 0.54 -16.56 -8.77
N PHE A 55 1.86 -16.67 -8.56
CA PHE A 55 2.69 -17.54 -9.39
C PHE A 55 2.56 -18.97 -8.93
N LEU A 56 2.55 -19.89 -9.89
CA LEU A 56 2.29 -21.30 -9.65
C LEU A 56 3.50 -22.16 -10.06
N ARG A 57 3.99 -22.92 -9.08
CA ARG A 57 4.91 -24.03 -9.27
C ARG A 57 4.14 -25.34 -9.17
N GLN A 58 4.11 -26.11 -10.25
CA GLN A 58 3.33 -27.34 -10.34
C GLN A 58 4.21 -28.57 -10.17
N SER A 59 3.70 -29.55 -9.44
CA SER A 59 4.22 -30.91 -9.40
C SER A 59 3.06 -31.90 -9.49
N ASN A 60 3.32 -33.09 -10.02
CA ASN A 60 2.38 -34.21 -9.93
C ASN A 60 2.26 -34.76 -8.50
N TRP A 61 3.09 -34.29 -7.57
CA TRP A 61 3.01 -34.62 -6.15
C TRP A 61 2.56 -33.39 -5.36
N MET A 62 1.37 -33.45 -4.77
CA MET A 62 0.70 -32.27 -4.21
C MET A 62 1.54 -31.52 -3.16
N HIS A 63 2.36 -32.22 -2.37
CA HIS A 63 3.22 -31.61 -1.36
C HIS A 63 4.35 -30.74 -1.94
N LYS A 64 4.62 -30.85 -3.24
CA LYS A 64 5.64 -30.09 -3.98
C LYS A 64 5.05 -28.96 -4.82
N SER A 65 3.73 -28.91 -4.95
CA SER A 65 3.04 -27.80 -5.59
C SER A 65 2.98 -26.61 -4.65
N LEU A 66 3.21 -25.41 -5.19
CA LEU A 66 3.27 -24.17 -4.44
C LEU A 66 2.67 -23.04 -5.28
N ILE A 67 1.81 -22.23 -4.69
CA ILE A 67 1.50 -20.89 -5.21
C ILE A 67 2.08 -19.82 -4.29
N VAL A 68 2.55 -18.72 -4.87
CA VAL A 68 3.14 -17.60 -4.12
C VAL A 68 2.56 -16.27 -4.60
N ALA A 69 2.19 -15.44 -3.64
CA ALA A 69 1.80 -14.04 -3.87
C ALA A 69 2.37 -13.14 -2.78
N GLY A 70 2.61 -11.87 -3.10
CA GLY A 70 3.07 -10.94 -2.08
C GLY A 70 3.43 -9.58 -2.62
N ASN A 71 3.56 -8.63 -1.71
CA ASN A 71 4.11 -7.30 -1.97
C ASN A 71 5.59 -7.32 -1.59
N PHE A 72 6.48 -7.39 -2.57
CA PHE A 72 7.91 -7.46 -2.32
C PHE A 72 8.78 -6.97 -3.47
N ASN A 73 10.03 -6.65 -3.14
CA ASN A 73 11.13 -6.45 -4.07
C ASN A 73 12.42 -6.95 -3.41
N MET A 74 13.20 -7.75 -4.12
CA MET A 74 14.47 -8.31 -3.66
C MET A 74 15.63 -7.50 -4.22
N THR A 75 16.41 -6.85 -3.35
CA THR A 75 17.55 -6.02 -3.76
C THR A 75 18.71 -6.84 -4.31
N ASN A 76 18.76 -8.14 -4.00
CA ASN A 76 19.81 -9.06 -4.45
C ASN A 76 19.31 -10.20 -5.35
N SER A 77 18.22 -9.96 -6.09
CA SER A 77 17.60 -10.92 -7.01
C SER A 77 18.58 -11.60 -8.00
N PRO A 78 19.52 -10.88 -8.67
CA PRO A 78 20.48 -11.53 -9.57
C PRO A 78 21.37 -12.55 -8.87
N LYS A 79 21.77 -12.28 -7.63
CA LYS A 79 22.56 -13.22 -6.81
C LYS A 79 21.72 -14.44 -6.45
N LEU A 80 20.48 -14.23 -6.00
CA LEU A 80 19.57 -15.32 -5.65
C LEU A 80 19.27 -16.23 -6.84
N PHE A 81 19.19 -15.68 -8.05
CA PHE A 81 19.01 -16.42 -9.30
C PHE A 81 20.26 -17.26 -9.64
N ASN A 82 21.45 -16.69 -9.53
CA ASN A 82 22.70 -17.42 -9.74
C ASN A 82 22.90 -18.56 -8.73
N ASP A 83 22.54 -18.37 -7.46
CA ASP A 83 22.55 -19.44 -6.44
C ASP A 83 21.74 -20.67 -6.92
N LEU A 84 20.63 -20.47 -7.64
CA LEU A 84 19.79 -21.56 -8.17
C LEU A 84 20.45 -22.25 -9.38
N ILE A 85 21.09 -21.48 -10.26
CA ILE A 85 21.80 -22.02 -11.43
C ILE A 85 22.99 -22.88 -10.99
N GLU A 86 23.76 -22.43 -10.00
CA GLU A 86 24.94 -23.15 -9.50
C GLU A 86 24.61 -24.53 -8.94
N ILE A 87 23.38 -24.71 -8.42
CA ILE A 87 22.88 -26.02 -7.94
C ILE A 87 22.15 -26.82 -9.03
N GLY A 88 22.20 -26.38 -10.29
CA GLY A 88 21.64 -27.07 -11.45
C GLY A 88 20.17 -26.79 -11.74
N GLN A 89 19.56 -25.75 -11.14
CA GLN A 89 18.21 -25.32 -11.51
C GLN A 89 18.22 -24.39 -12.71
N HIS A 90 17.09 -24.34 -13.42
CA HIS A 90 16.89 -23.47 -14.57
C HIS A 90 15.55 -22.72 -14.44
N PRO A 91 15.49 -21.63 -13.65
CA PRO A 91 14.28 -20.84 -13.51
C PRO A 91 13.88 -20.24 -14.85
N LYS A 92 12.58 -20.23 -15.17
CA LYS A 92 12.07 -19.80 -16.48
C LYS A 92 12.36 -18.34 -16.81
N GLU A 93 12.41 -17.50 -15.77
CA GLU A 93 12.59 -16.06 -15.89
C GLU A 93 13.43 -15.53 -14.73
N MET A 94 14.20 -14.47 -15.01
CA MET A 94 14.96 -13.75 -13.99
C MET A 94 14.10 -12.61 -13.42
N THR A 95 13.08 -12.99 -12.65
CA THR A 95 12.25 -12.05 -11.88
C THR A 95 12.30 -12.42 -10.40
N ASP A 96 12.20 -11.42 -9.53
CA ASP A 96 12.24 -11.62 -8.07
C ASP A 96 11.26 -12.69 -7.61
N THR A 97 10.05 -12.69 -8.19
CA THR A 97 9.02 -13.66 -7.83
C THR A 97 9.37 -15.07 -8.23
N VAL A 98 9.82 -15.29 -9.48
CA VAL A 98 10.20 -16.63 -9.95
C VAL A 98 11.38 -17.14 -9.16
N THR A 99 12.39 -16.30 -8.93
CA THR A 99 13.57 -16.66 -8.12
C THR A 99 13.19 -17.04 -6.69
N VAL A 100 12.34 -16.26 -6.03
CA VAL A 100 11.90 -16.60 -4.66
C VAL A 100 11.05 -17.87 -4.65
N MET A 101 10.09 -18.01 -5.57
CA MET A 101 9.23 -19.19 -5.66
C MET A 101 10.05 -20.46 -5.88
N GLU A 102 11.00 -20.47 -6.82
CA GLU A 102 11.85 -21.63 -7.07
C GLU A 102 12.80 -21.93 -5.90
N LYS A 103 13.29 -20.90 -5.20
CA LYS A 103 14.10 -21.08 -3.99
C LYS A 103 13.30 -21.70 -2.84
N ILE A 104 12.01 -21.37 -2.70
CA ILE A 104 11.12 -22.07 -1.76
C ILE A 104 10.86 -23.49 -2.25
N GLY A 105 10.52 -23.65 -3.54
CA GLY A 105 10.27 -24.94 -4.19
C GLY A 105 11.41 -25.93 -4.05
N HIS A 106 12.66 -25.48 -4.17
CA HIS A 106 13.86 -26.29 -3.94
C HIS A 106 13.84 -26.96 -2.56
N PHE A 107 13.66 -26.16 -1.51
CA PHE A 107 13.70 -26.68 -0.14
C PHE A 107 12.43 -27.46 0.22
N ILE A 108 11.29 -27.20 -0.43
CA ILE A 108 10.11 -28.07 -0.37
C ILE A 108 10.45 -29.44 -0.93
N ASP A 109 11.04 -29.50 -2.13
CA ASP A 109 11.36 -30.76 -2.79
C ASP A 109 12.32 -31.63 -1.96
N ASP A 110 13.35 -30.99 -1.39
CA ASP A 110 14.32 -31.63 -0.49
C ASP A 110 13.65 -32.19 0.78
N GLU A 111 12.79 -31.40 1.43
CA GLU A 111 12.11 -31.82 2.66
C GLU A 111 11.14 -32.98 2.38
N VAL A 112 10.36 -32.88 1.30
CA VAL A 112 9.42 -33.95 0.89
C VAL A 112 10.17 -35.23 0.53
N ALA A 113 11.27 -35.14 -0.23
CA ALA A 113 12.09 -36.30 -0.57
C ALA A 113 12.72 -36.96 0.66
N SER A 114 13.24 -36.14 1.59
CA SER A 114 13.81 -36.62 2.86
C SER A 114 12.77 -37.32 3.73
N LEU A 115 11.57 -36.73 3.87
CA LEU A 115 10.48 -37.31 4.64
C LEU A 115 9.99 -38.62 4.02
N TYR A 116 9.83 -38.67 2.70
CA TYR A 116 9.42 -39.90 2.03
C TYR A 116 10.41 -41.04 2.24
N LYS A 117 11.73 -40.76 2.19
CA LYS A 117 12.76 -41.77 2.47
C LYS A 117 12.63 -42.32 3.90
N LYS A 118 12.49 -41.44 4.90
CA LYS A 118 12.33 -41.84 6.30
C LYS A 118 11.07 -42.66 6.54
N ILE A 119 9.94 -42.24 5.96
CA ILE A 119 8.66 -42.95 6.06
C ILE A 119 8.76 -44.35 5.41
N LYS A 120 9.50 -44.46 4.30
CA LYS A 120 9.74 -45.76 3.68
C LYS A 120 10.63 -46.67 4.55
N GLU A 121 11.62 -46.11 5.24
CA GLU A 121 12.44 -46.82 6.22
C GLU A 121 11.62 -47.31 7.44
N GLU A 122 10.52 -46.62 7.78
CA GLU A 122 9.52 -47.05 8.76
C GLU A 122 8.60 -48.20 8.26
N GLY A 123 8.80 -48.69 7.02
CA GLY A 123 8.01 -49.77 6.43
C GLY A 123 6.67 -49.33 5.83
N ILE A 124 6.41 -48.02 5.76
CA ILE A 124 5.12 -47.48 5.31
C ILE A 124 5.10 -47.36 3.79
N ASN A 125 3.99 -47.80 3.18
CA ASN A 125 3.85 -47.79 1.73
C ASN A 125 3.60 -46.37 1.18
N LYS A 126 3.71 -46.21 -0.14
CA LYS A 126 3.58 -44.90 -0.81
C LYS A 126 2.22 -44.23 -0.61
N LYS A 127 1.14 -45.01 -0.48
CA LYS A 127 -0.23 -44.49 -0.31
C LYS A 127 -0.41 -43.89 1.08
N GLU A 128 0.12 -44.56 2.11
CA GLU A 128 0.09 -44.12 3.50
C GLU A 128 1.12 -43.02 3.80
N ALA A 129 2.17 -42.92 2.99
CA ALA A 129 3.20 -41.91 3.18
C ALA A 129 2.71 -40.47 2.97
N SER A 130 1.79 -40.23 2.03
CA SER A 130 1.35 -38.87 1.69
C SER A 130 0.67 -38.13 2.85
N PRO A 131 -0.31 -38.71 3.57
CA PRO A 131 -0.85 -38.10 4.80
C PRO A 131 0.20 -37.84 5.88
N LEU A 132 1.24 -38.67 5.97
CA LEU A 132 2.32 -38.48 6.94
C LEU A 132 3.29 -37.36 6.52
N ILE A 133 3.55 -37.19 5.22
CA ILE A 133 4.32 -36.05 4.71
C ILE A 133 3.61 -34.74 5.06
N GLU A 134 2.29 -34.64 4.83
CA GLU A 134 1.49 -33.47 5.20
C GLU A 134 1.64 -33.13 6.69
N LYS A 135 1.55 -34.13 7.57
CA LYS A 135 1.67 -33.95 9.02
C LYS A 135 3.09 -33.58 9.46
N ARG A 136 4.11 -34.17 8.84
CA ARG A 136 5.52 -34.07 9.28
C ARG A 136 6.32 -32.97 8.59
N ILE A 137 5.82 -32.37 7.50
CA ILE A 137 6.53 -31.31 6.76
C ILE A 137 6.77 -30.08 7.65
N ASN A 138 8.04 -29.66 7.68
CA ASN A 138 8.49 -28.55 8.51
C ASN A 138 8.63 -27.27 7.68
N ILE A 139 7.53 -26.52 7.58
CA ILE A 139 7.47 -25.25 6.82
C ILE A 139 8.47 -24.22 7.38
N LYS A 140 8.62 -24.13 8.71
CA LYS A 140 9.61 -23.24 9.34
C LYS A 140 11.02 -23.49 8.84
N LYS A 141 11.45 -24.76 8.77
CA LYS A 141 12.79 -25.14 8.29
C LYS A 141 12.97 -24.80 6.81
N ILE A 142 11.95 -25.04 5.99
CA ILE A 142 11.94 -24.67 4.57
C ILE A 142 12.16 -23.16 4.44
N LEU A 143 11.32 -22.35 5.08
CA LEU A 143 11.41 -20.89 5.01
C LEU A 143 12.75 -20.34 5.55
N LYS A 144 13.28 -20.91 6.64
CA LYS A 144 14.61 -20.53 7.17
C LYS A 144 15.72 -20.74 6.15
N LYS A 145 15.69 -21.86 5.42
CA LYS A 145 16.68 -22.16 4.39
C LYS A 145 16.48 -21.28 3.16
N SER A 146 15.24 -21.13 2.69
CA SER A 146 14.89 -20.31 1.52
C SER A 146 15.30 -18.86 1.72
N ALA A 147 14.92 -18.27 2.87
CA ALA A 147 15.08 -16.85 3.15
C ALA A 147 16.46 -16.45 3.70
N LYS A 148 17.41 -17.40 3.82
CA LYS A 148 18.74 -17.17 4.42
C LYS A 148 19.42 -15.94 3.83
N ASN A 149 19.50 -15.88 2.50
CA ASN A 149 20.19 -14.83 1.76
C ASN A 149 19.25 -13.75 1.21
N TRP A 150 17.96 -13.74 1.55
CA TRP A 150 17.06 -12.69 1.05
C TRP A 150 17.42 -11.33 1.63
N ASP A 151 17.49 -10.34 0.74
CA ASP A 151 17.63 -8.92 1.05
C ASP A 151 16.57 -8.14 0.25
N GLY A 152 15.94 -7.17 0.90
CA GLY A 152 14.79 -6.46 0.36
C GLY A 152 13.61 -6.34 1.33
N GLY A 153 12.51 -5.76 0.84
CA GLY A 153 11.26 -5.61 1.58
C GLY A 153 10.24 -6.62 1.07
N TYR A 154 9.55 -7.32 1.98
CA TYR A 154 8.61 -8.36 1.59
C TYR A 154 7.55 -8.67 2.65
N ALA A 155 6.32 -8.80 2.17
CA ALA A 155 5.25 -9.54 2.81
C ALA A 155 4.74 -10.57 1.80
N MET A 156 5.08 -11.84 2.03
CA MET A 156 4.87 -12.91 1.06
C MET A 156 4.06 -14.05 1.64
N ALA A 157 2.99 -14.41 0.95
CA ALA A 157 2.15 -15.55 1.24
C ALA A 157 2.44 -16.70 0.27
N GLY A 158 2.41 -17.93 0.78
CA GLY A 158 2.46 -19.13 -0.03
C GLY A 158 1.47 -20.17 0.43
N LEU A 159 0.96 -20.95 -0.52
CA LEU A 159 0.03 -22.06 -0.28
C LEU A 159 0.56 -23.32 -0.97
N LEU A 160 0.73 -24.40 -0.20
CA LEU A 160 1.17 -25.69 -0.72
C LEU A 160 -0.04 -26.49 -1.22
N GLY A 161 0.19 -27.39 -2.18
CA GLY A 161 -0.90 -28.16 -2.81
C GLY A 161 -1.65 -29.09 -1.85
N HIS A 162 -1.08 -29.43 -0.69
CA HIS A 162 -1.79 -30.16 0.37
C HIS A 162 -2.54 -29.27 1.37
N GLY A 163 -2.50 -27.95 1.23
CA GLY A 163 -3.31 -27.02 2.01
C GLY A 163 -2.63 -26.36 3.21
N ASP A 164 -1.33 -26.57 3.44
CA ASP A 164 -0.59 -25.70 4.35
C ASP A 164 -0.34 -24.33 3.69
N ALA A 165 -0.37 -23.27 4.50
CA ALA A 165 -0.07 -21.92 4.08
C ALA A 165 1.00 -21.29 4.98
N PHE A 166 1.63 -20.23 4.48
CA PHE A 166 2.46 -19.35 5.30
C PHE A 166 2.34 -17.90 4.82
N VAL A 167 2.59 -16.96 5.72
CA VAL A 167 2.88 -15.56 5.37
C VAL A 167 4.14 -15.12 6.10
N LEU A 168 5.18 -14.80 5.34
CA LEU A 168 6.50 -14.39 5.82
C LEU A 168 6.70 -12.88 5.62
N ARG A 169 7.09 -12.20 6.70
CA ARG A 169 7.41 -10.77 6.71
C ARG A 169 8.91 -10.51 6.84
N ASP A 170 9.39 -9.48 6.15
CA ASP A 170 10.80 -9.08 6.17
C ASP A 170 11.29 -8.70 7.58
N PRO A 171 12.58 -8.91 7.89
CA PRO A 171 13.12 -8.70 9.23
C PRO A 171 13.16 -7.24 9.66
N ALA A 172 13.07 -6.28 8.73
CA ALA A 172 13.04 -4.85 9.04
C ALA A 172 11.60 -4.30 9.20
N GLY A 173 10.59 -5.08 8.84
CA GLY A 173 9.18 -4.68 8.84
C GLY A 173 8.87 -3.60 7.80
N ILE A 174 9.55 -3.63 6.64
CA ILE A 174 9.39 -2.65 5.56
C ILE A 174 7.98 -2.73 4.98
N ARG A 175 7.52 -3.94 4.63
CA ARG A 175 6.19 -4.17 4.07
C ARG A 175 5.18 -4.54 5.17
N PRO A 176 3.98 -3.95 5.16
CA PRO A 176 2.96 -4.26 6.16
C PRO A 176 2.29 -5.62 5.87
N ALA A 177 1.92 -6.32 6.94
CA ALA A 177 1.13 -7.54 6.88
C ALA A 177 0.37 -7.72 8.19
N PHE A 178 -0.95 -7.74 8.12
CA PHE A 178 -1.85 -7.83 9.26
C PHE A 178 -2.64 -9.12 9.20
N TYR A 179 -2.96 -9.70 10.36
CA TYR A 179 -3.71 -10.92 10.50
C TYR A 179 -4.82 -10.83 11.55
N TYR A 180 -5.85 -11.64 11.36
CA TYR A 180 -6.91 -11.90 12.33
C TYR A 180 -7.21 -13.40 12.33
N ILE A 181 -7.49 -13.95 13.51
CA ILE A 181 -7.74 -15.37 13.74
C ILE A 181 -8.86 -15.50 14.77
N ASP A 182 -9.86 -16.31 14.46
CA ASP A 182 -10.84 -16.85 15.40
C ASP A 182 -11.09 -18.33 15.12
N ASP A 183 -12.18 -18.89 15.67
CA ASP A 183 -12.53 -20.30 15.52
C ASP A 183 -13.01 -20.68 14.11
N GLU A 184 -13.36 -19.69 13.26
CA GLU A 184 -13.92 -19.90 11.93
C GLU A 184 -12.93 -19.56 10.80
N VAL A 185 -12.13 -18.50 10.96
CA VAL A 185 -11.30 -17.95 9.89
C VAL A 185 -9.91 -17.54 10.35
N ILE A 186 -8.96 -17.75 9.44
CA ILE A 186 -7.63 -17.16 9.50
C ILE A 186 -7.46 -16.29 8.25
N VAL A 187 -7.26 -14.99 8.46
CA VAL A 187 -7.07 -14.03 7.36
C VAL A 187 -5.78 -13.25 7.54
N VAL A 188 -5.09 -13.00 6.43
CA VAL A 188 -3.95 -12.10 6.35
C VAL A 188 -4.15 -11.13 5.18
N ALA A 189 -3.88 -9.85 5.41
CA ALA A 189 -3.94 -8.81 4.38
C ALA A 189 -2.83 -7.79 4.58
N SER A 190 -2.43 -7.10 3.51
CA SER A 190 -1.42 -6.03 3.58
C SER A 190 -1.88 -4.83 4.42
N GLU A 191 -3.20 -4.65 4.58
CA GLU A 191 -3.79 -3.48 5.26
C GLU A 191 -4.86 -3.90 6.28
N ARG A 192 -4.79 -3.32 7.48
CA ARG A 192 -5.71 -3.58 8.59
C ARG A 192 -7.18 -3.26 8.27
N PRO A 193 -7.54 -2.12 7.64
CA PRO A 193 -8.95 -1.77 7.43
C PRO A 193 -9.71 -2.77 6.55
N VAL A 194 -9.02 -3.50 5.67
CA VAL A 194 -9.66 -4.52 4.82
C VAL A 194 -10.20 -5.66 5.68
N ILE A 195 -9.41 -6.14 6.64
CA ILE A 195 -9.84 -7.18 7.58
C ILE A 195 -11.01 -6.68 8.43
N GLN A 196 -10.90 -5.48 8.98
CA GLN A 196 -11.97 -4.88 9.81
C GLN A 196 -13.29 -4.74 9.05
N THR A 197 -13.23 -4.31 7.78
CA THR A 197 -14.44 -4.11 6.97
C THR A 197 -15.12 -5.43 6.63
N VAL A 198 -14.33 -6.45 6.27
CA VAL A 198 -14.86 -7.73 5.80
C VAL A 198 -15.39 -8.58 6.96
N PHE A 199 -14.66 -8.62 8.08
CA PHE A 199 -15.00 -9.48 9.22
C PHE A 199 -15.70 -8.75 10.36
N ASN A 200 -15.93 -7.43 10.24
CA ASN A 200 -16.56 -6.60 11.26
C ASN A 200 -15.87 -6.70 12.65
N VAL A 201 -14.53 -6.64 12.64
CA VAL A 201 -13.69 -6.81 13.83
C VAL A 201 -13.12 -5.48 14.34
N ALA A 202 -12.87 -5.40 15.64
CA ALA A 202 -12.27 -4.21 16.23
C ALA A 202 -10.78 -4.11 15.91
N ILE A 203 -10.26 -2.88 15.95
CA ILE A 203 -8.85 -2.58 15.63
C ILE A 203 -7.85 -3.39 16.48
N LYS A 204 -8.19 -3.65 17.75
CA LYS A 204 -7.35 -4.37 18.71
C LYS A 204 -7.19 -5.87 18.40
N ASP A 205 -8.12 -6.42 17.63
CA ASP A 205 -8.16 -7.85 17.31
C ASP A 205 -7.34 -8.16 16.05
N VAL A 206 -7.05 -7.14 15.23
CA VAL A 206 -6.19 -7.27 14.05
C VAL A 206 -4.75 -6.96 14.44
N LYS A 207 -3.89 -7.96 14.33
CA LYS A 207 -2.48 -7.90 14.74
C LYS A 207 -1.57 -7.81 13.53
N GLU A 208 -0.36 -7.30 13.72
CA GLU A 208 0.65 -7.30 12.66
C GLU A 208 1.52 -8.54 12.75
N ILE A 209 1.94 -9.11 11.61
CA ILE A 209 2.92 -10.21 11.59
C ILE A 209 4.26 -9.68 12.08
N ASP A 210 4.88 -10.41 13.00
CA ASP A 210 6.16 -10.01 13.59
C ASP A 210 7.27 -9.94 12.53
N ARG A 211 8.17 -8.97 12.70
CA ARG A 211 9.30 -8.75 11.78
C ARG A 211 10.19 -9.99 11.74
N GLY A 212 10.50 -10.47 10.54
CA GLY A 212 11.33 -11.67 10.35
C GLY A 212 10.64 -12.99 10.75
N HIS A 213 9.35 -12.95 11.06
CA HIS A 213 8.56 -14.13 11.38
C HIS A 213 7.67 -14.54 10.21
N ALA A 214 7.26 -15.81 10.25
CA ALA A 214 6.20 -16.34 9.40
C ALA A 214 5.01 -16.77 10.25
N LEU A 215 3.82 -16.35 9.85
CA LEU A 215 2.58 -16.97 10.29
C LEU A 215 2.40 -18.25 9.47
N ILE A 216 2.54 -19.42 10.09
CA ILE A 216 2.41 -20.72 9.44
C ILE A 216 1.07 -21.33 9.83
N ILE A 217 0.30 -21.75 8.82
CA ILE A 217 -1.06 -22.27 8.97
C ILE A 217 -1.07 -23.69 8.38
N LYS A 218 -1.30 -24.68 9.22
CA LYS A 218 -1.42 -26.08 8.81
C LYS A 218 -2.83 -26.35 8.32
N ARG A 219 -3.00 -27.32 7.40
CA ARG A 219 -4.33 -27.72 6.88
C ARG A 219 -5.34 -28.11 7.97
N ASN A 220 -4.86 -28.61 9.10
CA ASN A 220 -5.71 -28.96 10.25
C ASN A 220 -6.13 -27.75 11.10
N GLY A 221 -5.84 -26.52 10.67
CA GLY A 221 -6.14 -25.28 11.39
C GLY A 221 -5.10 -24.88 12.44
N HIS A 222 -4.05 -25.66 12.67
CA HIS A 222 -3.00 -25.27 13.62
C HIS A 222 -2.19 -24.07 13.09
N VAL A 223 -2.10 -23.02 13.90
CA VAL A 223 -1.38 -21.78 13.56
C VAL A 223 -0.19 -21.58 14.48
N SER A 224 0.91 -21.07 13.93
CA SER A 224 2.09 -20.68 14.69
C SER A 224 2.73 -19.42 14.13
N MET A 225 3.33 -18.59 14.99
CA MET A 225 4.15 -17.44 14.61
C MET A 225 5.62 -17.81 14.84
N ASP A 226 6.32 -18.13 13.76
CA ASP A 226 7.66 -18.71 13.83
C ASP A 226 8.74 -17.73 13.38
N LYS A 227 9.78 -17.56 14.21
CA LYS A 227 10.96 -16.77 13.83
C LYS A 227 11.70 -17.46 12.68
N ILE A 228 11.77 -16.80 11.52
CA ILE A 228 12.48 -17.26 10.32
C ILE A 228 13.83 -16.56 10.16
N LYS A 229 13.87 -15.25 10.37
CA LYS A 229 15.09 -14.43 10.41
C LYS A 229 15.14 -13.64 11.72
N GLU A 230 16.34 -13.27 12.15
CA GLU A 230 16.47 -12.36 13.28
C GLU A 230 15.86 -10.99 12.91
N PRO A 231 14.99 -10.42 13.77
CA PRO A 231 14.45 -9.09 13.56
C PRO A 231 15.57 -8.04 13.50
N LEU A 232 15.51 -7.18 12.49
CA LEU A 232 16.38 -6.01 12.34
C LEU A 232 15.76 -4.78 13.01
N PRO A 233 16.46 -3.64 13.12
CA PRO A 233 15.83 -2.38 13.50
C PRO A 233 14.65 -2.03 12.59
N GLN A 234 13.59 -1.45 13.14
CA GLN A 234 12.38 -1.16 12.39
C GLN A 234 12.66 -0.10 11.32
N LYS A 235 12.33 -0.43 10.07
CA LYS A 235 12.46 0.45 8.90
C LYS A 235 11.18 0.42 8.06
N SER A 236 10.03 0.52 8.73
CA SER A 236 8.73 0.54 8.07
C SER A 236 8.67 1.61 6.99
N CYS A 237 8.06 1.27 5.84
CA CYS A 237 7.99 2.17 4.70
C CYS A 237 7.22 3.45 5.07
N SER A 238 7.89 4.61 5.03
CA SER A 238 7.22 5.89 5.27
C SER A 238 6.23 6.26 4.16
N PHE A 239 6.44 5.75 2.94
CA PHE A 239 5.57 6.06 1.80
C PHE A 239 4.19 5.39 1.91
N GLU A 240 4.11 4.24 2.60
CA GLU A 240 2.84 3.62 3.01
C GLU A 240 2.00 4.59 3.84
N ARG A 241 2.63 5.20 4.84
CA ARG A 241 2.00 6.14 5.77
C ARG A 241 1.62 7.47 5.09
N ILE A 242 2.49 8.00 4.24
CA ILE A 242 2.27 9.28 3.54
C ILE A 242 1.16 9.17 2.49
N TYR A 243 1.17 8.11 1.67
CA TYR A 243 0.33 8.06 0.47
C TYR A 243 -0.27 6.66 0.16
N PHE A 244 0.54 5.60 0.20
CA PHE A 244 0.19 4.35 -0.48
C PHE A 244 -0.89 3.53 0.23
N SER A 245 -0.86 3.45 1.57
CA SER A 245 -1.90 2.77 2.34
C SER A 245 -3.19 3.59 2.43
N ARG A 246 -4.30 2.93 2.76
CA ARG A 246 -5.60 3.60 2.97
C ARG A 246 -5.53 4.57 4.15
N GLY A 247 -6.00 5.79 3.92
CA GLY A 247 -6.12 6.82 4.96
C GLY A 247 -7.16 6.52 6.03
N SER A 248 -7.95 5.45 5.89
CA SER A 248 -8.95 5.02 6.87
C SER A 248 -8.36 4.21 8.03
N ASP A 249 -7.10 3.76 7.93
CA ASP A 249 -6.41 3.18 9.08
C ASP A 249 -6.15 4.28 10.14
N ALA A 250 -6.46 4.00 11.41
CA ALA A 250 -6.44 5.00 12.48
C ALA A 250 -5.05 5.61 12.72
N ASP A 251 -3.99 4.82 12.57
CA ASP A 251 -2.61 5.27 12.77
C ASP A 251 -2.21 6.19 11.60
N ILE A 252 -2.49 5.74 10.37
CA ILE A 252 -2.20 6.49 9.15
C ILE A 252 -2.99 7.80 9.11
N TYR A 253 -4.27 7.77 9.51
CA TYR A 253 -5.11 8.96 9.56
C TYR A 253 -4.50 10.02 10.48
N THR A 254 -4.15 9.62 11.70
CA THR A 254 -3.51 10.50 12.69
C THR A 254 -2.19 11.05 12.18
N GLU A 255 -1.34 10.20 11.60
CA GLU A 255 -0.04 10.60 11.06
C GLU A 255 -0.18 11.61 9.92
N ARG A 256 -1.06 11.36 8.93
CA ARG A 256 -1.32 12.28 7.82
C ARG A 256 -1.83 13.62 8.31
N LYS A 257 -2.73 13.61 9.29
CA LYS A 257 -3.23 14.83 9.94
C LYS A 257 -2.08 15.59 10.62
N ASN A 258 -1.17 14.90 11.29
CA ASN A 258 0.01 15.53 11.89
C ASN A 258 0.96 16.12 10.84
N LEU A 259 1.15 15.50 9.67
CA LEU A 259 1.95 16.08 8.58
C LEU A 259 1.45 17.48 8.19
N GLY A 260 0.13 17.66 8.09
CA GLY A 260 -0.49 18.95 7.84
C GLY A 260 -0.19 20.01 8.90
N LYS A 261 -0.22 19.60 10.17
CA LYS A 261 0.13 20.48 11.30
C LYS A 261 1.61 20.87 11.26
N PHE A 262 2.49 19.91 10.99
CA PHE A 262 3.94 20.13 11.00
C PHE A 262 4.44 21.01 9.86
N VAL A 263 3.77 21.00 8.71
CA VAL A 263 4.14 21.87 7.58
C VAL A 263 3.61 23.30 7.74
N PHE A 264 2.55 23.51 8.53
CA PHE A 264 1.86 24.79 8.67
C PHE A 264 2.77 25.97 9.10
N PRO A 265 3.73 25.83 10.03
CA PRO A 265 4.65 26.93 10.38
C PRO A 265 5.45 27.47 9.18
N GLN A 266 5.79 26.62 8.21
CA GLN A 266 6.47 27.06 6.98
C GLN A 266 5.50 27.78 6.04
N VAL A 267 4.26 27.30 5.96
CA VAL A 267 3.18 27.95 5.20
C VAL A 267 2.95 29.36 5.72
N LEU A 268 2.82 29.51 7.04
CA LEU A 268 2.58 30.79 7.69
C LEU A 268 3.66 31.82 7.34
N LYS A 269 4.94 31.43 7.37
CA LYS A 269 6.06 32.27 6.93
C LYS A 269 5.93 32.68 5.45
N LYS A 270 5.48 31.77 4.59
CA LYS A 270 5.34 32.03 3.14
C LYS A 270 4.17 32.96 2.80
N ILE A 271 3.15 33.04 3.65
CA ILE A 271 2.04 34.00 3.51
C ILE A 271 2.24 35.27 4.37
N ASN A 272 3.42 35.46 4.96
CA ASN A 272 3.71 36.59 5.86
C ASN A 272 2.70 36.72 7.01
N GLU A 273 2.26 35.59 7.55
CA GLU A 273 1.23 35.50 8.60
C GLU A 273 -0.17 36.05 8.22
N ASP A 274 -0.41 36.38 6.94
CA ASP A 274 -1.67 36.95 6.46
C ASP A 274 -2.75 35.87 6.25
N ILE A 275 -3.30 35.33 7.35
CA ILE A 275 -4.40 34.35 7.28
C ILE A 275 -5.68 34.97 6.70
N LYS A 276 -5.93 36.26 6.97
CA LYS A 276 -7.17 36.93 6.58
C LYS A 276 -7.34 37.01 5.06
N ASN A 277 -6.27 37.30 4.33
CA ASN A 277 -6.25 37.27 2.87
C ASN A 277 -5.61 35.98 2.35
N THR A 278 -5.85 34.84 2.99
CA THR A 278 -5.39 33.54 2.50
C THR A 278 -6.54 32.56 2.37
N VAL A 279 -6.65 31.94 1.20
CA VAL A 279 -7.54 30.80 0.96
C VAL A 279 -6.72 29.52 1.05
N PHE A 280 -7.12 28.60 1.92
CA PHE A 280 -6.51 27.29 2.08
C PHE A 280 -7.38 26.23 1.37
N SER A 281 -6.73 25.39 0.57
CA SER A 281 -7.35 24.26 -0.12
C SER A 281 -6.39 23.07 -0.20
N PHE A 282 -6.81 21.98 -0.82
CA PHE A 282 -6.02 20.78 -1.08
C PHE A 282 -6.25 20.24 -2.49
N ILE A 283 -5.38 19.32 -2.92
CA ILE A 283 -5.52 18.54 -4.16
C ILE A 283 -6.18 17.19 -3.80
N PRO A 284 -7.39 16.88 -4.33
CA PRO A 284 -8.07 15.63 -3.99
C PRO A 284 -7.39 14.38 -4.58
N ASN A 285 -7.46 13.22 -3.93
CA ASN A 285 -8.22 12.92 -2.70
C ASN A 285 -7.31 12.73 -1.48
N THR A 286 -6.11 12.17 -1.65
CA THR A 286 -5.26 11.71 -0.54
C THR A 286 -4.81 12.83 0.40
N ALA A 287 -4.58 14.04 -0.13
CA ALA A 287 -4.15 15.19 0.66
C ALA A 287 -5.23 15.75 1.60
N GLU A 288 -6.48 15.27 1.53
CA GLU A 288 -7.59 15.75 2.37
C GLU A 288 -7.29 15.59 3.87
N THR A 289 -6.71 14.45 4.28
CA THR A 289 -6.42 14.20 5.70
C THR A 289 -5.33 15.13 6.23
N SER A 290 -4.27 15.36 5.45
CA SER A 290 -3.22 16.33 5.83
C SER A 290 -3.75 17.76 5.78
N PHE A 291 -4.67 18.08 4.89
CA PHE A 291 -5.37 19.36 4.88
C PHE A 291 -6.18 19.62 6.14
N PHE A 292 -6.89 18.63 6.69
CA PHE A 292 -7.58 18.80 7.98
C PHE A 292 -6.61 19.13 9.11
N GLY A 293 -5.42 18.53 9.10
CA GLY A 293 -4.33 18.89 10.00
C GLY A 293 -3.88 20.34 9.85
N MET A 294 -3.67 20.79 8.60
CA MET A 294 -3.31 22.17 8.30
C MET A 294 -4.40 23.16 8.74
N ARG A 295 -5.68 22.81 8.51
CA ARG A 295 -6.83 23.61 8.96
C ARG A 295 -6.81 23.81 10.46
N GLU A 296 -6.65 22.73 11.23
CA GLU A 296 -6.57 22.81 12.69
C GLU A 296 -5.41 23.72 13.14
N ALA A 297 -4.24 23.59 12.52
CA ALA A 297 -3.11 24.46 12.84
C ALA A 297 -3.39 25.94 12.50
N ALA A 298 -4.13 26.22 11.42
CA ALA A 298 -4.55 27.57 11.07
C ALA A 298 -5.57 28.14 12.06
N GLU A 299 -6.53 27.34 12.48
CA GLU A 299 -7.52 27.71 13.51
C GLU A 299 -6.84 27.97 14.86
N ASP A 300 -5.91 27.10 15.28
CA ASP A 300 -5.14 27.25 16.51
C ASP A 300 -4.32 28.55 16.51
N PHE A 301 -3.61 28.85 15.41
CA PHE A 301 -2.87 30.10 15.28
C PHE A 301 -3.80 31.32 15.32
N LEU A 302 -4.95 31.27 14.64
CA LEU A 302 -5.91 32.37 14.65
C LEU A 302 -6.49 32.57 16.05
N ASN A 303 -6.77 31.50 16.79
CA ASN A 303 -7.24 31.57 18.17
C ASN A 303 -6.19 32.22 19.09
N LEU A 304 -4.90 31.94 18.89
CA LEU A 304 -3.82 32.63 19.60
C LEU A 304 -3.78 34.14 19.28
N GLN A 305 -4.00 34.54 18.03
CA GLN A 305 -4.08 35.96 17.64
C GLN A 305 -5.28 36.64 18.30
N LYS A 306 -6.47 36.02 18.23
CA LYS A 306 -7.70 36.53 18.88
C LYS A 306 -7.52 36.71 20.38
N ALA A 307 -6.96 35.72 21.07
CA ALA A 307 -6.72 35.79 22.50
C ALA A 307 -5.79 36.96 22.86
N LYS A 308 -4.72 37.18 22.08
CA LYS A 308 -3.81 38.33 22.28
C LYS A 308 -4.53 39.67 22.09
N ILE A 309 -5.42 39.79 21.11
CA ILE A 309 -6.20 41.02 20.87
C ILE A 309 -7.16 41.27 22.03
N ILE A 310 -7.87 40.24 22.49
CA ILE A 310 -8.81 40.34 23.62
C ILE A 310 -8.08 40.75 24.90
N LEU A 311 -6.94 40.10 25.21
CA LEU A 311 -6.16 40.42 26.41
C LEU A 311 -5.57 41.83 26.37
N LYS A 312 -5.20 42.34 25.19
CA LYS A 312 -4.70 43.72 25.02
C LYS A 312 -5.78 44.78 25.22
N GLY A 313 -7.04 44.50 24.89
CA GLY A 313 -8.13 45.48 24.98
C GLY A 313 -8.64 45.76 26.41
N GLN A 314 -8.21 45.01 27.43
CA GLN A 314 -8.56 45.26 28.84
C GLN A 314 -10.07 45.59 29.07
N ARG A 315 -10.39 46.66 29.80
CA ARG A 315 -11.77 47.10 30.15
C ARG A 315 -12.48 47.89 29.04
N SER A 316 -11.87 48.09 27.86
CA SER A 316 -12.45 48.91 26.77
C SER A 316 -13.07 48.10 25.63
N LEU A 317 -13.09 46.77 25.71
CA LEU A 317 -13.72 45.91 24.71
C LEU A 317 -15.25 45.88 24.89
N SER A 318 -15.98 46.41 23.90
CA SER A 318 -17.43 46.22 23.82
C SER A 318 -17.79 44.80 23.38
N VAL A 319 -19.01 44.37 23.68
CA VAL A 319 -19.53 43.05 23.28
C VAL A 319 -19.49 42.89 21.75
N GLU A 320 -19.79 43.94 21.00
CA GLU A 320 -19.76 43.97 19.54
C GLU A 320 -18.35 43.72 19.01
N LYS A 321 -17.34 44.35 19.63
CA LYS A 321 -15.95 44.18 19.21
C LYS A 321 -15.44 42.76 19.51
N VAL A 322 -15.82 42.20 20.65
CA VAL A 322 -15.52 40.79 20.97
C VAL A 322 -16.15 39.85 19.95
N LYS A 323 -17.43 40.07 19.59
CA LYS A 323 -18.12 39.27 18.56
C LYS A 323 -17.40 39.34 17.21
N GLU A 324 -16.96 40.53 16.79
CA GLU A 324 -16.19 40.71 15.55
C GLU A 324 -14.88 39.91 15.56
N ILE A 325 -14.11 39.97 16.65
CA ILE A 325 -12.86 39.21 16.81
C ILE A 325 -13.12 37.71 16.75
N LEU A 326 -14.16 37.22 17.43
CA LEU A 326 -14.48 35.80 17.49
C LEU A 326 -15.01 35.24 16.16
N ALA A 327 -15.66 36.09 15.35
CA ALA A 327 -16.24 35.73 14.05
C ALA A 327 -15.19 35.46 12.97
N GLU A 328 -13.95 35.93 13.13
CA GLU A 328 -12.89 35.69 12.14
C GLU A 328 -12.60 34.18 12.00
N ARG A 329 -12.53 33.67 10.77
CA ARG A 329 -12.22 32.27 10.50
C ARG A 329 -11.20 32.18 9.36
N PRO A 330 -10.30 31.17 9.36
CA PRO A 330 -9.52 30.87 8.17
C PRO A 330 -10.46 30.57 7.00
N ARG A 331 -10.15 31.04 5.80
CA ARG A 331 -10.93 30.73 4.60
C ARG A 331 -10.50 29.37 4.07
N ILE A 332 -11.32 28.37 4.33
CA ILE A 332 -11.07 26.97 3.99
C ILE A 332 -12.04 26.60 2.88
N GLU A 333 -11.51 26.29 1.70
CA GLU A 333 -12.34 26.06 0.52
C GLU A 333 -11.91 24.80 -0.24
N LYS A 334 -12.88 24.16 -0.89
CA LYS A 334 -12.60 23.10 -1.86
C LYS A 334 -12.45 23.72 -3.25
N LEU A 335 -11.21 24.06 -3.61
CA LEU A 335 -10.92 24.68 -4.90
C LEU A 335 -10.73 23.65 -6.00
N ALA A 336 -9.76 22.75 -5.84
CA ALA A 336 -9.48 21.73 -6.84
C ALA A 336 -10.54 20.62 -6.77
N ILE A 337 -11.15 20.32 -7.90
CA ILE A 337 -12.11 19.23 -8.07
C ILE A 337 -11.51 18.25 -9.06
N LYS A 338 -11.53 16.97 -8.71
CA LYS A 338 -11.05 15.89 -9.58
C LYS A 338 -12.26 15.17 -10.20
N ASP A 339 -12.46 15.32 -11.50
CA ASP A 339 -13.47 14.53 -12.23
C ASP A 339 -12.85 13.25 -12.76
N ALA A 340 -13.09 12.14 -12.04
CA ALA A 340 -12.59 10.82 -12.42
C ALA A 340 -13.41 10.15 -13.54
N LYS A 341 -14.50 10.76 -14.03
CA LYS A 341 -15.45 10.16 -14.99
C LYS A 341 -15.37 10.70 -16.41
N LEU A 342 -14.39 11.54 -16.75
CA LEU A 342 -14.08 11.87 -18.14
C LEU A 342 -13.61 10.60 -18.90
N ARG A 343 -14.57 9.82 -19.39
CA ARG A 343 -14.35 8.85 -20.46
C ARG A 343 -13.88 9.69 -21.63
N THR A 344 -12.68 9.40 -22.13
CA THR A 344 -12.17 9.94 -23.38
C THR A 344 -13.14 9.61 -24.50
N PHE A 345 -14.08 10.52 -24.79
CA PHE A 345 -14.91 10.45 -25.98
C PHE A 345 -13.98 10.73 -27.16
N ILE A 346 -13.66 9.67 -27.90
CA ILE A 346 -13.04 9.61 -29.23
C ILE A 346 -12.20 10.86 -29.56
N ALA A 347 -10.89 10.80 -29.30
CA ALA A 347 -9.97 11.86 -29.70
C ALA A 347 -8.66 11.24 -30.22
N ASP A 348 -8.16 11.82 -31.31
CA ASP A 348 -6.95 11.42 -32.03
C ASP A 348 -5.72 11.45 -31.11
N ASP A 349 -4.72 10.60 -31.37
CA ASP A 349 -3.56 10.38 -30.48
C ASP A 349 -2.76 11.66 -30.14
N ASN A 350 -2.91 12.73 -30.93
CA ASN A 350 -2.31 14.05 -30.72
C ASN A 350 -3.03 14.95 -29.68
N SER A 351 -4.16 14.51 -29.10
CA SER A 351 -5.01 15.32 -28.19
C SER A 351 -5.07 14.80 -26.74
N ARG A 352 -4.29 13.76 -26.41
CA ARG A 352 -4.28 13.15 -25.06
C ARG A 352 -3.77 14.07 -23.97
N ASP A 353 -2.79 14.93 -24.26
CA ASP A 353 -2.22 15.84 -23.26
C ASP A 353 -3.24 16.92 -22.83
N ASP A 354 -4.12 17.35 -23.73
CA ASP A 354 -5.23 18.28 -23.41
C ASP A 354 -6.33 17.61 -22.58
N LEU A 355 -6.64 16.33 -22.84
CA LEU A 355 -7.62 15.57 -22.06
C LEU A 355 -7.18 15.31 -20.61
N VAL A 356 -5.88 15.13 -20.36
CA VAL A 356 -5.33 15.01 -18.99
C VAL A 356 -5.42 16.34 -18.24
N ALA A 357 -5.34 17.48 -18.94
CA ALA A 357 -5.52 18.80 -18.34
C ALA A 357 -6.96 19.05 -17.83
N HIS A 358 -7.95 18.33 -18.38
CA HIS A 358 -9.36 18.44 -17.98
C HIS A 358 -9.79 17.54 -16.81
N ILE A 359 -8.89 16.72 -16.25
CA ILE A 359 -9.20 15.90 -15.07
C ILE A 359 -9.48 16.77 -13.82
N TYR A 360 -8.92 17.98 -13.79
CA TYR A 360 -9.08 18.90 -12.68
C TYR A 360 -9.82 20.17 -13.10
N ASP A 361 -10.80 20.55 -12.28
CA ASP A 361 -11.52 21.82 -12.37
C ASP A 361 -11.32 22.65 -11.09
N VAL A 362 -11.70 23.93 -11.13
CA VAL A 362 -11.59 24.86 -10.01
C VAL A 362 -12.89 25.58 -9.69
N THR A 363 -13.13 25.83 -8.41
CA THR A 363 -14.26 26.66 -7.97
C THR A 363 -13.95 28.15 -8.20
N TYR A 364 -14.67 28.79 -9.13
CA TYR A 364 -14.51 30.21 -9.47
C TYR A 364 -15.25 31.15 -8.50
N GLY A 365 -14.81 32.40 -8.42
CA GLY A 365 -15.49 33.49 -7.69
C GLY A 365 -15.20 33.57 -6.18
N ILE A 366 -14.46 32.61 -5.62
CA ILE A 366 -14.15 32.56 -4.18
C ILE A 366 -12.74 33.04 -3.83
N VAL A 367 -11.87 33.24 -4.82
CA VAL A 367 -10.51 33.79 -4.66
C VAL A 367 -10.47 35.20 -5.24
N LYS A 368 -9.89 36.14 -4.49
CA LYS A 368 -9.71 37.54 -4.90
C LYS A 368 -8.27 37.79 -5.36
N PRO A 369 -8.02 38.81 -6.20
CA PRO A 369 -6.66 39.17 -6.60
C PRO A 369 -5.72 39.60 -5.46
N THR A 370 -6.27 39.92 -4.29
CA THR A 370 -5.50 40.23 -3.09
C THR A 370 -5.12 39.00 -2.27
N ASP A 371 -5.72 37.84 -2.55
CA ASP A 371 -5.58 36.65 -1.73
C ASP A 371 -4.29 35.88 -2.06
N ASN A 372 -3.65 35.34 -1.03
CA ASN A 372 -2.75 34.21 -1.17
C ASN A 372 -3.58 32.93 -1.31
N LEU A 373 -3.16 32.03 -2.18
CA LEU A 373 -3.74 30.71 -2.34
C LEU A 373 -2.75 29.66 -1.83
N VAL A 374 -3.10 28.97 -0.75
CA VAL A 374 -2.34 27.84 -0.21
C VAL A 374 -3.04 26.55 -0.62
N ILE A 375 -2.32 25.66 -1.28
CA ILE A 375 -2.85 24.34 -1.66
C ILE A 375 -1.89 23.23 -1.25
N ILE A 376 -2.40 22.24 -0.50
CA ILE A 376 -1.63 21.07 -0.07
C ILE A 376 -1.87 19.86 -0.97
N ASP A 377 -0.78 19.16 -1.29
CA ASP A 377 -0.75 17.87 -1.96
C ASP A 377 -0.03 16.84 -1.08
N ASP A 378 -0.23 15.56 -1.35
CA ASP A 378 0.41 14.50 -0.56
C ASP A 378 1.93 14.49 -0.81
N SER A 379 2.35 14.49 -2.08
CA SER A 379 3.74 14.37 -2.48
C SER A 379 4.01 14.97 -3.86
N ILE A 380 5.27 15.30 -4.15
CA ILE A 380 5.70 15.77 -5.48
C ILE A 380 6.84 14.87 -5.98
N VAL A 381 6.54 14.01 -6.96
CA VAL A 381 7.50 13.05 -7.54
C VAL A 381 8.13 13.59 -8.83
N ARG A 382 7.39 13.56 -9.94
CA ARG A 382 7.84 14.07 -11.25
C ARG A 382 7.49 15.55 -11.47
N GLY A 383 6.47 16.03 -10.77
CA GLY A 383 5.97 17.41 -10.86
C GLY A 383 5.28 17.78 -12.18
N THR A 384 5.11 16.85 -13.14
CA THR A 384 4.46 17.11 -14.43
C THR A 384 2.99 17.49 -14.26
N THR A 385 2.20 16.71 -13.52
CA THR A 385 0.78 17.01 -13.23
C THR A 385 0.62 18.35 -12.52
N LEU A 386 1.48 18.63 -11.53
CA LEU A 386 1.49 19.89 -10.81
C LEU A 386 1.76 21.07 -11.76
N LYS A 387 2.82 20.97 -12.58
CA LYS A 387 3.24 22.03 -13.51
C LYS A 387 2.25 22.25 -14.66
N GLN A 388 1.78 21.17 -15.28
CA GLN A 388 1.02 21.24 -16.53
C GLN A 388 -0.48 21.47 -16.30
N SER A 389 -1.04 20.92 -15.22
CA SER A 389 -2.48 20.95 -14.96
C SER A 389 -2.81 21.85 -13.78
N ILE A 390 -2.29 21.54 -12.59
CA ILE A 390 -2.74 22.18 -11.35
C ILE A 390 -2.36 23.66 -11.27
N ILE A 391 -1.10 24.03 -11.49
CA ILE A 391 -0.68 25.43 -11.37
C ILE A 391 -1.44 26.30 -12.39
N LYS A 392 -1.61 25.81 -13.63
CA LYS A 392 -2.32 26.54 -14.68
C LYS A 392 -3.78 26.80 -14.33
N ILE A 393 -4.50 25.81 -13.79
CA ILE A 393 -5.91 26.01 -13.43
C ILE A 393 -6.08 26.92 -12.22
N LEU A 394 -5.17 26.85 -11.24
CA LEU A 394 -5.21 27.73 -10.07
C LEU A 394 -4.88 29.18 -10.43
N ASP A 395 -3.99 29.40 -11.39
CA ASP A 395 -3.62 30.73 -11.88
C ASP A 395 -4.79 31.47 -12.55
N ARG A 396 -5.78 30.74 -13.11
CA ARG A 396 -7.02 31.32 -13.66
C ARG A 396 -7.85 32.07 -12.62
N LEU A 397 -7.65 31.78 -11.34
CA LEU A 397 -8.30 32.48 -10.24
C LEU A 397 -7.64 33.84 -9.92
N SER A 398 -6.51 34.13 -10.58
CA SER A 398 -5.71 35.35 -10.43
C SER A 398 -5.35 35.70 -8.98
N PRO A 399 -4.89 34.76 -8.13
CA PRO A 399 -4.47 35.09 -6.77
C PRO A 399 -3.21 35.97 -6.78
N LYS A 400 -2.99 36.72 -5.69
CA LYS A 400 -1.75 37.47 -5.46
C LYS A 400 -0.51 36.57 -5.48
N LYS A 401 -0.66 35.36 -4.93
CA LYS A 401 0.43 34.39 -4.74
C LYS A 401 -0.13 32.98 -4.62
N ILE A 402 0.53 32.01 -5.22
CA ILE A 402 0.24 30.58 -5.03
C ILE A 402 1.35 29.95 -4.19
N VAL A 403 0.97 29.22 -3.14
CA VAL A 403 1.86 28.44 -2.28
C VAL A 403 1.45 26.96 -2.39
N ILE A 404 2.25 26.19 -3.13
CA ILE A 404 2.10 24.73 -3.18
C ILE A 404 2.80 24.12 -1.96
N VAL A 405 2.10 23.26 -1.24
CA VAL A 405 2.59 22.58 -0.05
C VAL A 405 2.60 21.08 -0.31
N SER A 406 3.73 20.42 -0.08
CA SER A 406 3.83 18.96 -0.05
C SER A 406 3.80 18.50 1.39
N SER A 407 2.92 17.56 1.72
CA SER A 407 2.91 16.92 3.04
C SER A 407 4.09 15.96 3.23
N ALA A 408 4.63 15.44 2.13
CA ALA A 408 5.84 14.63 2.08
C ALA A 408 7.11 15.50 1.99
N PRO A 409 8.24 15.03 2.55
CA PRO A 409 9.56 15.53 2.20
C PRO A 409 9.87 15.39 0.71
N GLN A 410 10.95 16.04 0.27
CA GLN A 410 11.41 15.92 -1.12
C GLN A 410 11.79 14.47 -1.45
N ILE A 411 11.19 13.91 -2.49
CA ILE A 411 11.50 12.57 -3.00
C ILE A 411 12.71 12.69 -3.93
N ARG A 412 13.85 12.16 -3.45
CA ARG A 412 15.16 12.33 -4.11
C ARG A 412 15.74 11.03 -4.66
N TYR A 413 15.23 9.88 -4.24
CA TYR A 413 15.78 8.56 -4.59
C TYR A 413 14.68 7.57 -4.92
N PRO A 414 14.90 6.64 -5.86
CA PRO A 414 13.93 5.61 -6.18
C PRO A 414 13.80 4.63 -5.02
N ASP A 415 12.61 4.08 -4.84
CA ASP A 415 12.35 3.01 -3.88
C ASP A 415 12.87 1.68 -4.44
N CYS A 416 13.66 0.96 -3.64
CA CYS A 416 14.20 -0.36 -3.97
C CYS A 416 13.51 -1.50 -3.20
N TYR A 417 12.37 -1.23 -2.58
CA TYR A 417 11.67 -2.15 -1.69
C TYR A 417 10.27 -2.51 -2.15
N GLY A 418 9.81 -2.03 -3.31
CA GLY A 418 8.57 -2.45 -3.96
C GLY A 418 7.52 -1.35 -4.16
N ILE A 419 7.83 -0.06 -3.95
CA ILE A 419 7.00 1.03 -4.49
C ILE A 419 7.53 1.36 -5.88
N ASP A 420 6.64 1.40 -6.88
CA ASP A 420 7.03 1.81 -8.22
C ASP A 420 7.35 3.30 -8.26
N MET A 421 8.64 3.63 -8.18
CA MET A 421 9.13 4.99 -8.30
C MET A 421 9.96 5.16 -9.58
N ALA A 422 9.82 6.33 -10.19
CA ALA A 422 10.43 6.65 -11.47
C ALA A 422 11.98 6.53 -11.46
N LYS A 423 12.58 6.53 -12.65
CA LYS A 423 14.04 6.65 -12.78
C LYS A 423 14.50 7.95 -12.14
N LEU A 424 15.69 7.97 -11.54
CA LEU A 424 16.23 9.14 -10.85
C LEU A 424 16.14 10.44 -11.68
N GLY A 425 16.43 10.35 -12.98
CA GLY A 425 16.33 11.46 -13.93
C GLY A 425 14.94 12.07 -14.12
N ASP A 426 13.88 11.37 -13.69
CA ASP A 426 12.50 11.83 -13.79
C ASP A 426 12.00 12.58 -12.56
N PHE A 427 12.74 12.56 -11.45
CA PHE A 427 12.34 13.29 -10.26
C PHE A 427 12.58 14.78 -10.42
N ILE A 428 11.58 15.57 -10.02
CA ILE A 428 11.68 17.03 -10.07
C ILE A 428 12.83 17.53 -9.20
N ALA A 429 13.07 16.90 -8.04
CA ALA A 429 14.16 17.28 -7.14
C ALA A 429 15.53 17.07 -7.80
N PHE A 430 15.70 15.98 -8.55
CA PHE A 430 16.93 15.71 -9.28
C PHE A 430 17.13 16.69 -10.44
N ARG A 431 16.08 16.94 -11.23
CA ARG A 431 16.11 17.94 -12.32
C ARG A 431 16.39 19.36 -11.80
N ALA A 432 15.83 19.72 -10.65
CA ALA A 432 16.09 21.00 -10.00
C ALA A 432 17.54 21.13 -9.55
N ALA A 433 18.14 20.07 -9.00
CA ALA A 433 19.56 20.06 -8.64
C ALA A 433 20.45 20.27 -9.89
N LEU A 434 20.15 19.59 -11.00
CA LEU A 434 20.88 19.79 -12.27
C LEU A 434 20.75 21.23 -12.79
N ALA A 435 19.55 21.81 -12.75
CA ALA A 435 19.33 23.20 -13.15
C ALA A 435 20.10 24.18 -12.26
N LEU A 436 20.16 23.93 -10.95
CA LEU A 436 20.92 24.77 -10.01
C LEU A 436 22.43 24.70 -10.28
N LEU A 437 22.97 23.50 -10.58
CA LEU A 437 24.38 23.37 -10.97
C LEU A 437 24.69 24.17 -12.24
N GLN A 438 23.80 24.13 -13.23
CA GLN A 438 23.93 24.95 -14.45
C GLN A 438 23.88 26.46 -14.14
N GLU A 439 22.95 26.90 -13.30
CA GLU A 439 22.82 28.32 -12.90
C GLU A 439 24.04 28.81 -12.12
N THR A 440 24.62 27.95 -11.27
CA THR A 440 25.80 28.26 -10.45
C THR A 440 27.14 27.96 -11.12
N GLN A 441 27.14 27.50 -12.37
CA GLN A 441 28.34 27.17 -13.16
C GLN A 441 29.28 26.13 -12.49
N GLN A 442 28.70 25.11 -11.85
CA GLN A 442 29.45 24.01 -11.21
C GLN A 442 29.57 22.75 -12.06
#